data_AF-A0A351J1U2-F1
#
_entry.id   AF-A0A351J1U2-F1
#
_cell.length_a   1.000
_cell.length_b   1.000
_cell.length_c   1.000
_cell.angle_alpha   90.00
_cell.angle_beta   90.00
_cell.angle_gamma   90.00
#
_symmetry.space_group_name_H-M   'P 1'
#
loop_
_entity.id
_entity.type
_entity.pdbx_description
1 polymer ?
#
loop_
_entity_poly.entity_id
_entity_poly.type
_entity_poly.pdbx_seq_one_letter_code
_entity_poly.pdbx_strand_id
1 'polypeptide(L)'
;TLRDVTATIDSLPLIASSIMSKKIAAGAKSIVLDVKVGSGSFNKTYDDAKSLAEKMVSLGNRCGRNVSAVMTDMDTPLGFAVGNIPEVKEALHVLKGEDIPDLKEVCLVLAGEMLSLCHGWSREESRHQAEKALSAGKAYDKFKEWIQAQGGDPSWADHTERFPKPLFTHTVMAPQEGYIAHMNSEKIGRCAVLLGAGREKKDDAIDLTAGMVLQAKTGDYVKPGDPLATFYTNDSTRIPGAEELYLAALTVQNEKPQRPPLVYGIITKQE
;
A
#
# COMPACT_ATOMS: atom_id res chain seq x y z
N THR A 1 5.07 -21.34 5.48
CA THR A 1 4.79 -22.68 4.97
C THR A 1 3.87 -23.49 5.88
N LEU A 2 4.24 -23.87 7.12
CA LEU A 2 3.32 -24.65 7.97
C LEU A 2 2.10 -23.83 8.43
N ARG A 3 2.33 -22.63 8.97
CA ARG A 3 1.23 -21.76 9.45
C ARG A 3 0.21 -21.41 8.36
N ASP A 4 0.67 -21.30 7.11
CA ASP A 4 -0.16 -20.94 5.96
C ASP A 4 -1.14 -22.04 5.57
N VAL A 5 -0.89 -23.28 5.98
CA VAL A 5 -1.73 -24.44 5.64
C VAL A 5 -2.45 -25.05 6.86
N THR A 6 -2.25 -24.49 8.06
CA THR A 6 -2.85 -24.98 9.32
C THR A 6 -3.79 -23.97 9.98
N ALA A 7 -4.16 -22.88 9.29
CA ALA A 7 -5.00 -21.82 9.84
C ALA A 7 -4.50 -21.22 11.17
N THR A 8 -3.18 -21.24 11.40
CA THR A 8 -2.52 -20.65 12.60
C THR A 8 -1.73 -19.39 12.25
N ILE A 9 -2.14 -18.70 11.18
CA ILE A 9 -1.58 -17.38 10.86
C ILE A 9 -2.02 -16.38 11.93
N ASP A 10 -3.28 -16.44 12.36
CA ASP A 10 -3.99 -15.44 13.17
C ASP A 10 -3.64 -15.49 14.67
N SER A 11 -2.35 -15.62 14.96
CA SER A 11 -1.82 -15.64 16.32
C SER A 11 -0.87 -14.46 16.49
N LEU A 12 -1.31 -13.49 17.29
CA LEU A 12 -0.60 -12.24 17.52
C LEU A 12 0.87 -12.43 17.95
N PRO A 13 1.23 -13.34 18.88
CA PRO A 13 2.63 -13.61 19.23
C PRO A 13 3.43 -14.22 18.06
N LEU A 14 2.82 -15.08 17.25
CA LEU A 14 3.48 -15.71 16.10
C LEU A 14 3.64 -14.73 14.93
N ILE A 15 2.73 -13.79 14.75
CA ILE A 15 2.85 -12.71 13.77
C ILE A 15 4.01 -11.79 14.17
N ALA A 16 3.98 -11.27 15.40
CA ALA A 16 5.02 -10.37 15.90
C ALA A 16 6.42 -11.01 15.83
N SER A 17 6.57 -12.24 16.31
CA SER A 17 7.85 -12.96 16.26
C SER A 17 8.30 -13.25 14.82
N SER A 18 7.39 -13.65 13.92
CA SER A 18 7.71 -13.88 12.51
C SER A 18 8.19 -12.61 11.81
N ILE A 19 7.50 -11.48 11.99
CA ILE A 19 7.88 -10.19 11.38
C ILE A 19 9.23 -9.73 11.93
N MET A 20 9.35 -9.65 13.27
CA MET A 20 10.52 -9.08 13.92
C MET A 20 11.78 -9.92 13.74
N SER A 21 11.68 -11.25 13.80
CA SER A 21 12.85 -12.14 13.63
C SER A 21 13.57 -11.90 12.30
N LYS A 22 12.83 -11.74 11.20
CA LYS A 22 13.42 -11.46 9.89
C LYS A 22 14.14 -10.10 9.85
N LYS A 23 13.52 -9.05 10.42
CA LYS A 23 14.10 -7.69 10.43
C LYS A 23 15.35 -7.61 11.32
N ILE A 24 15.32 -8.30 12.47
CA ILE A 24 16.46 -8.39 13.40
C ILE A 24 17.60 -9.19 12.76
N ALA A 25 17.29 -10.34 12.15
CA ALA A 25 18.29 -11.19 11.49
C ALA A 25 18.95 -10.50 10.29
N ALA A 26 18.23 -9.64 9.58
CA ALA A 26 18.78 -8.79 8.52
C ALA A 26 19.75 -7.70 9.02
N GLY A 27 19.92 -7.54 10.34
CA GLY A 27 20.89 -6.62 10.93
C GLY A 27 20.40 -5.20 11.16
N ALA A 28 19.11 -4.90 10.92
CA ALA A 28 18.55 -3.56 11.08
C ALA A 28 18.74 -3.04 12.52
N LYS A 29 19.29 -1.82 12.68
CA LYS A 29 19.43 -1.15 14.00
C LYS A 29 18.18 -0.35 14.37
N SER A 30 17.62 0.35 13.40
CA SER A 30 16.38 1.10 13.50
C SER A 30 15.32 0.46 12.59
N ILE A 31 14.08 0.35 13.08
CA ILE A 31 12.98 -0.30 12.39
C ILE A 31 11.73 0.56 12.56
N VAL A 32 11.14 0.98 11.44
CA VAL A 32 9.79 1.53 11.40
C VAL A 32 8.85 0.45 10.87
N LEU A 33 7.77 0.20 11.60
CA LEU A 33 6.74 -0.77 11.24
C LEU A 33 5.50 -0.02 10.75
N ASP A 34 5.07 -0.29 9.52
CA ASP A 34 3.79 0.19 9.01
C ASP A 34 2.71 -0.84 9.37
N VAL A 35 1.87 -0.53 10.36
CA VAL A 35 0.83 -1.41 10.88
C VAL A 35 -0.51 -0.97 10.32
N LYS A 36 -0.99 -1.69 9.31
CA LYS A 36 -2.26 -1.39 8.63
C LYS A 36 -3.47 -1.60 9.55
N VAL A 37 -4.46 -0.73 9.42
CA VAL A 37 -5.76 -0.79 10.10
C VAL A 37 -6.87 -0.85 9.04
N GLY A 38 -7.85 -1.73 9.23
CA GLY A 38 -9.07 -1.76 8.40
C GLY A 38 -9.20 -3.01 7.52
N SER A 39 -10.13 -2.96 6.58
CA SER A 39 -10.62 -4.04 5.75
C SER A 39 -9.52 -4.69 4.90
N GLY A 40 -8.55 -3.93 4.41
CA GLY A 40 -7.38 -4.45 3.69
C GLY A 40 -6.28 -5.04 4.57
N SER A 41 -6.42 -4.96 5.90
CA SER A 41 -5.41 -5.42 6.85
C SER A 41 -5.76 -6.78 7.47
N PHE A 42 -4.75 -7.41 8.06
CA PHE A 42 -4.93 -8.45 9.07
C PHE A 42 -5.63 -7.89 10.33
N ASN A 43 -5.30 -6.65 10.71
CA ASN A 43 -5.88 -5.97 11.86
C ASN A 43 -7.13 -5.20 11.41
N LYS A 44 -8.30 -5.80 11.59
CA LYS A 44 -9.57 -5.20 11.16
C LYS A 44 -9.98 -4.00 12.01
N THR A 45 -9.51 -3.91 13.26
CA THR A 45 -9.81 -2.78 14.16
C THR A 45 -8.55 -2.04 14.58
N TYR A 46 -8.74 -0.79 15.03
CA TYR A 46 -7.66 0.03 15.61
C TYR A 46 -7.02 -0.64 16.83
N ASP A 47 -7.82 -1.24 17.72
CA ASP A 47 -7.32 -1.86 18.95
C ASP A 47 -6.46 -3.09 18.66
N ASP A 48 -6.82 -3.89 17.64
CA ASP A 48 -6.00 -5.03 17.18
C ASP A 48 -4.64 -4.54 16.66
N ALA A 49 -4.66 -3.51 15.81
CA ALA A 49 -3.46 -2.92 15.23
C ALA A 49 -2.55 -2.32 16.32
N LYS A 50 -3.15 -1.61 17.28
CA LYS A 50 -2.44 -1.04 18.43
C LYS A 50 -1.78 -2.14 19.27
N SER A 51 -2.49 -3.21 19.58
CA SER A 51 -1.95 -4.34 20.35
C SER A 51 -0.76 -5.01 19.63
N LEU A 52 -0.87 -5.19 18.30
CA LEU A 52 0.23 -5.72 17.50
C LEU A 52 1.43 -4.77 17.49
N ALA A 53 1.20 -3.49 17.25
CA ALA A 53 2.22 -2.45 17.20
C ALA A 53 3.00 -2.37 18.53
N GLU A 54 2.30 -2.30 19.67
CA GLU A 54 2.92 -2.28 21.01
C GLU A 54 3.80 -3.51 21.27
N LYS A 55 3.30 -4.70 20.91
CA LYS A 55 4.07 -5.95 21.06
C LYS A 55 5.32 -5.98 20.19
N MET A 56 5.23 -5.55 18.93
CA MET A 56 6.40 -5.53 18.03
C MET A 56 7.44 -4.50 18.46
N VAL A 57 7.00 -3.30 18.89
CA VAL A 57 7.88 -2.27 19.44
C VAL A 57 8.58 -2.77 20.70
N SER A 58 7.83 -3.35 21.65
CA SER A 58 8.40 -3.93 22.88
C SER A 58 9.44 -5.03 22.57
N LEU A 59 9.11 -5.96 21.67
CA LEU A 59 9.99 -7.05 21.28
C LEU A 59 11.29 -6.53 20.64
N GLY A 60 11.19 -5.60 19.70
CA GLY A 60 12.36 -5.02 19.04
C GLY A 60 13.29 -4.31 20.01
N ASN A 61 12.72 -3.51 20.93
CA ASN A 61 13.48 -2.83 21.97
C ASN A 61 14.21 -3.82 22.90
N ARG A 62 13.55 -4.92 23.29
CA ARG A 62 14.19 -6.01 24.07
C ARG A 62 15.32 -6.71 23.32
N CYS A 63 15.29 -6.70 21.99
CA CYS A 63 16.37 -7.18 21.13
C CYS A 63 17.40 -6.10 20.78
N GLY A 64 17.42 -4.98 21.50
CA GLY A 64 18.38 -3.89 21.33
C GLY A 64 18.20 -3.09 20.04
N ARG A 65 16.98 -3.05 19.48
CA ARG A 65 16.65 -2.30 18.25
C ARG A 65 15.82 -1.06 18.58
N ASN A 66 16.06 0.02 17.86
CA ASN A 66 15.24 1.23 17.93
C ASN A 66 14.00 1.00 17.06
N VAL A 67 12.82 0.87 17.67
CA VAL A 67 11.60 0.52 16.93
C VAL A 67 10.50 1.54 17.16
N SER A 68 9.88 1.99 16.07
CA SER A 68 8.59 2.67 16.08
C SER A 68 7.60 1.94 15.18
N ALA A 69 6.30 2.12 15.45
CA ALA A 69 5.23 1.60 14.64
C ALA A 69 4.26 2.73 14.28
N VAL A 70 4.00 2.92 12.99
CA VAL A 70 3.02 3.88 12.46
C VAL A 70 1.78 3.09 12.09
N MET A 71 0.64 3.45 12.68
CA MET A 71 -0.64 2.83 12.37
C MET A 71 -1.31 3.61 11.23
N THR A 72 -1.51 2.98 10.08
CA THR A 72 -2.00 3.64 8.86
C THR A 72 -3.29 3.00 8.34
N ASP A 73 -4.13 3.80 7.69
CA ASP A 73 -5.37 3.35 7.09
C ASP A 73 -5.14 2.38 5.92
N MET A 74 -6.02 1.39 5.82
CA MET A 74 -6.14 0.44 4.73
C MET A 74 -7.61 0.10 4.44
N ASP A 75 -8.57 0.89 4.94
CA ASP A 75 -9.98 0.84 4.52
C ASP A 75 -10.21 1.48 3.16
N THR A 76 -9.20 2.12 2.59
CA THR A 76 -9.18 2.53 1.18
C THR A 76 -7.84 2.11 0.59
N PRO A 77 -7.76 1.64 -0.68
CA PRO A 77 -6.49 1.40 -1.34
C PRO A 77 -5.61 2.65 -1.27
N LEU A 78 -4.36 2.52 -0.83
CA LEU A 78 -3.41 3.63 -0.76
C LEU A 78 -2.94 3.97 -2.18
N GLY A 79 -3.00 5.25 -2.57
CA GLY A 79 -2.79 5.64 -3.96
C GLY A 79 -3.98 5.27 -4.86
N PHE A 80 -3.76 5.16 -6.16
CA PHE A 80 -4.80 4.81 -7.14
C PHE A 80 -4.47 3.54 -7.92
N ALA A 81 -3.21 3.10 -7.95
CA ALA A 81 -2.82 1.91 -8.68
C ALA A 81 -2.84 0.67 -7.77
N VAL A 82 -3.38 -0.44 -8.29
CA VAL A 82 -3.33 -1.75 -7.63
C VAL A 82 -2.87 -2.79 -8.66
N GLY A 83 -1.72 -3.43 -8.45
CA GLY A 83 -1.14 -4.39 -9.37
C GLY A 83 0.38 -4.44 -9.30
N ASN A 84 1.05 -4.60 -10.45
CA ASN A 84 2.52 -4.62 -10.51
C ASN A 84 3.06 -3.38 -11.24
N ILE A 85 3.05 -3.38 -12.58
CA ILE A 85 3.50 -2.24 -13.38
C ILE A 85 2.69 -0.96 -13.07
N PRO A 86 1.35 -1.01 -12.87
CA PRO A 86 0.59 0.17 -12.45
C PRO A 86 1.16 0.82 -11.17
N GLU A 87 1.49 0.02 -10.15
CA GLU A 87 2.05 0.53 -8.88
C GLU A 87 3.47 1.09 -9.06
N VAL A 88 4.30 0.46 -9.89
CA VAL A 88 5.64 0.99 -10.22
C VAL A 88 5.54 2.36 -10.91
N LYS A 89 4.60 2.53 -11.83
CA LYS A 89 4.33 3.82 -12.49
C LYS A 89 3.87 4.88 -11.47
N GLU A 90 2.98 4.50 -10.57
CA GLU A 90 2.48 5.40 -9.53
C GLU A 90 3.59 5.85 -8.55
N ALA A 91 4.45 4.92 -8.13
CA ALA A 91 5.62 5.24 -7.32
C ALA A 91 6.57 6.22 -8.04
N LEU A 92 6.76 6.05 -9.35
CA LEU A 92 7.55 6.98 -10.17
C LEU A 92 6.92 8.38 -10.24
N HIS A 93 5.60 8.48 -10.35
CA HIS A 93 4.90 9.77 -10.31
C HIS A 93 5.19 10.50 -8.99
N VAL A 94 5.05 9.82 -7.85
CA VAL A 94 5.39 10.41 -6.53
C VAL A 94 6.85 10.87 -6.47
N LEU A 95 7.79 10.02 -6.90
CA LEU A 95 9.23 10.34 -6.88
C LEU A 95 9.58 11.52 -7.81
N LYS A 96 8.85 11.69 -8.90
CA LYS A 96 8.97 12.83 -9.83
C LYS A 96 8.26 14.11 -9.34
N GLY A 97 7.63 14.05 -8.17
CA GLY A 97 6.98 15.19 -7.53
C GLY A 97 5.52 15.41 -7.93
N GLU A 98 4.92 14.48 -8.67
CA GLU A 98 3.47 14.50 -8.91
C GLU A 98 2.71 14.23 -7.61
N ASP A 99 1.51 14.80 -7.49
CA ASP A 99 0.76 14.78 -6.25
C ASP A 99 -0.21 13.61 -6.19
N ILE A 100 0.16 12.59 -5.41
CA ILE A 100 -0.69 11.45 -5.03
C ILE A 100 -0.86 11.53 -3.52
N PRO A 101 -1.86 12.29 -3.03
CA PRO A 101 -1.78 12.91 -1.70
C PRO A 101 -1.62 11.91 -0.56
N ASP A 102 -2.40 10.82 -0.58
CA ASP A 102 -2.40 9.81 0.47
C ASP A 102 -1.13 8.96 0.46
N LEU A 103 -0.74 8.45 -0.71
CA LEU A 103 0.50 7.68 -0.86
C LEU A 103 1.72 8.50 -0.44
N LYS A 104 1.81 9.74 -0.94
CA LYS A 104 2.89 10.67 -0.61
C LYS A 104 2.95 10.95 0.89
N GLU A 105 1.81 11.23 1.52
CA GLU A 105 1.75 11.51 2.96
C GLU A 105 2.21 10.32 3.79
N VAL A 106 1.72 9.09 3.52
CA VAL A 106 2.18 7.89 4.24
C VAL A 106 3.68 7.66 4.03
N CYS A 107 4.19 7.83 2.81
CA CYS A 107 5.62 7.71 2.53
C CYS A 107 6.45 8.72 3.32
N LEU A 108 6.02 9.98 3.40
CA LEU A 108 6.71 11.03 4.15
C LEU A 108 6.70 10.79 5.66
N VAL A 109 5.58 10.29 6.21
CA VAL A 109 5.49 9.92 7.63
C VAL A 109 6.45 8.77 7.94
N LEU A 110 6.45 7.69 7.14
CA LEU A 110 7.33 6.54 7.35
C LEU A 110 8.81 6.91 7.18
N ALA A 111 9.14 7.71 6.17
CA ALA A 111 10.51 8.18 5.94
C ALA A 111 10.98 9.12 7.07
N GLY A 112 10.13 10.04 7.52
CA GLY A 112 10.39 10.93 8.64
C GLY A 112 10.64 10.17 9.94
N GLU A 113 9.82 9.17 10.26
CA GLU A 113 10.06 8.31 11.43
C GLU A 113 11.37 7.54 11.32
N MET A 114 11.72 7.04 10.13
CA MET A 114 12.98 6.32 9.93
C MET A 114 14.19 7.25 10.13
N LEU A 115 14.13 8.47 9.60
CA LEU A 115 15.18 9.47 9.78
C LEU A 115 15.30 9.88 11.26
N SER A 116 14.19 10.07 11.97
CA SER A 116 14.20 10.38 13.40
C SER A 116 14.88 9.27 14.20
N LEU A 117 14.54 8.00 13.95
CA LEU A 117 15.17 6.86 14.64
C LEU A 117 16.66 6.68 14.30
N CYS A 118 17.09 7.05 13.10
CA CYS A 118 18.48 6.89 12.65
C CYS A 118 19.38 8.04 13.13
N HIS A 119 18.86 9.27 13.17
CA HIS A 119 19.65 10.47 13.44
C HIS A 119 19.38 11.10 14.81
N GLY A 120 18.31 10.70 15.50
CA GLY A 120 17.88 11.33 16.76
C GLY A 120 17.31 12.75 16.58
N TRP A 121 16.93 13.11 15.35
CA TRP A 121 16.30 14.40 15.05
C TRP A 121 14.85 14.43 15.53
N SER A 122 14.32 15.64 15.71
CA SER A 122 12.88 15.81 15.92
C SER A 122 12.10 15.27 14.72
N ARG A 123 10.84 14.88 14.95
CA ARG A 123 9.95 14.41 13.86
C ARG A 123 9.74 15.50 12.80
N GLU A 124 9.64 16.75 13.23
CA GLU A 124 9.50 17.90 12.33
C GLU A 124 10.72 18.05 11.41
N GLU A 125 11.94 18.05 11.96
CA GLU A 125 13.17 18.12 11.17
C GLU A 125 13.31 16.89 10.25
N SER A 126 13.00 15.71 10.75
CA SER A 126 13.09 14.47 9.98
C SER A 126 12.13 14.45 8.80
N ARG A 127 10.88 14.91 9.01
CA ARG A 127 9.90 15.08 7.95
C ARG A 127 10.37 16.13 6.94
N HIS A 128 10.86 17.28 7.40
CA HIS A 128 11.38 18.33 6.53
C HIS A 128 12.50 17.82 5.61
N GLN A 129 13.42 17.01 6.13
CA GLN A 129 14.48 16.41 5.31
C GLN A 129 13.95 15.42 4.28
N ALA A 130 12.92 14.62 4.62
CA ALA A 130 12.26 13.73 3.66
C ALA A 130 11.56 14.51 2.53
N GLU A 131 10.81 15.56 2.88
CA GLU A 131 10.14 16.45 1.93
C GLU A 131 11.14 17.15 1.01
N LYS A 132 12.27 17.62 1.58
CA LYS A 132 13.36 18.22 0.82
C LYS A 132 14.02 17.23 -0.14
N ALA A 133 14.24 15.97 0.27
CA ALA A 133 14.81 14.95 -0.60
C ALA A 133 13.89 14.61 -1.77
N LEU A 134 12.57 14.59 -1.54
CA LEU A 134 11.57 14.36 -2.57
C LEU A 134 11.49 15.54 -3.55
N SER A 135 11.25 16.75 -3.03
CA SER A 135 11.10 17.98 -3.84
C SER A 135 12.36 18.37 -4.62
N ALA A 136 13.55 18.04 -4.12
CA ALA A 136 14.82 18.29 -4.81
C ALA A 136 15.18 17.20 -5.84
N GLY A 137 14.33 16.19 -6.08
CA GLY A 137 14.58 15.09 -7.01
C GLY A 137 15.60 14.05 -6.53
N LYS A 138 16.17 14.22 -5.33
CA LYS A 138 17.19 13.30 -4.78
C LYS A 138 16.64 11.89 -4.54
N ALA A 139 15.37 11.79 -4.15
CA ALA A 139 14.71 10.49 -3.98
C ALA A 139 14.62 9.74 -5.32
N TYR A 140 14.29 10.45 -6.40
CA TYR A 140 14.24 9.88 -7.76
C TYR A 140 15.61 9.45 -8.27
N ASP A 141 16.64 10.29 -8.08
CA ASP A 141 18.02 9.93 -8.46
C ASP A 141 18.51 8.69 -7.70
N LYS A 142 18.22 8.62 -6.38
CA LYS A 142 18.56 7.45 -5.57
C LYS A 142 17.83 6.19 -6.03
N PHE A 143 16.58 6.32 -6.48
CA PHE A 143 15.81 5.20 -7.03
C PHE A 143 16.45 4.66 -8.33
N LYS A 144 16.94 5.54 -9.21
CA LYS A 144 17.68 5.11 -10.42
C LYS A 144 19.00 4.42 -10.09
N GLU A 145 19.75 4.96 -9.13
CA GLU A 145 20.96 4.28 -8.63
C GLU A 145 20.62 2.90 -8.06
N TRP A 146 19.50 2.77 -7.35
CA TRP A 146 19.04 1.51 -6.76
C TRP A 146 18.66 0.46 -7.83
N ILE A 147 18.01 0.88 -8.91
CA ILE A 147 17.73 0.02 -10.07
C ILE A 147 19.04 -0.49 -10.67
N GLN A 148 19.99 0.41 -10.94
CA GLN A 148 21.27 0.07 -11.54
C GLN A 148 22.09 -0.89 -10.66
N ALA A 149 22.08 -0.68 -9.34
CA ALA A 149 22.78 -1.54 -8.38
C ALA A 149 22.28 -2.99 -8.37
N GLN A 150 21.05 -3.24 -8.82
CA GLN A 150 20.47 -4.58 -8.95
C GLN A 150 20.54 -5.14 -10.39
N GLY A 151 21.26 -4.46 -11.29
CA GLY A 151 21.41 -4.86 -12.70
C GLY A 151 20.24 -4.48 -13.60
N GLY A 152 19.32 -3.65 -13.12
CA GLY A 152 18.25 -3.10 -13.95
C GLY A 152 18.70 -1.91 -14.80
N ASP A 153 17.93 -1.59 -15.84
CA ASP A 153 18.15 -0.40 -16.68
C ASP A 153 17.37 0.80 -16.08
N PRO A 154 18.04 1.83 -15.53
CA PRO A 154 17.38 2.96 -14.90
C PRO A 154 16.58 3.83 -15.90
N SER A 155 16.82 3.71 -17.21
CA SER A 155 16.09 4.49 -18.22
C SER A 155 14.59 4.12 -18.29
N TRP A 156 14.19 2.96 -17.75
CA TRP A 156 12.77 2.61 -17.59
C TRP A 156 12.03 3.53 -16.61
N ALA A 157 12.73 4.13 -15.64
CA ALA A 157 12.15 5.12 -14.75
C ALA A 157 11.82 6.43 -15.51
N ASP A 158 12.67 6.81 -16.46
CA ASP A 158 12.49 8.01 -17.29
C ASP A 158 11.41 7.79 -18.36
N HIS A 159 11.31 6.56 -18.89
CA HIS A 159 10.48 6.19 -20.04
C HIS A 159 9.43 5.12 -19.69
N THR A 160 8.43 5.49 -18.87
CA THR A 160 7.39 4.57 -18.40
C THR A 160 6.45 4.07 -19.51
N GLU A 161 6.46 4.71 -20.68
CA GLU A 161 5.77 4.26 -21.89
C GLU A 161 6.35 2.97 -22.47
N ARG A 162 7.61 2.62 -22.12
CA ARG A 162 8.25 1.37 -22.55
C ARG A 162 7.68 0.14 -21.86
N PHE A 163 7.06 0.31 -20.68
CA PHE A 163 6.45 -0.81 -19.95
C PHE A 163 5.47 -1.57 -20.85
N PRO A 164 5.47 -2.92 -20.81
CA PRO A 164 4.51 -3.71 -21.54
C PRO A 164 3.07 -3.24 -21.27
N LYS A 165 2.25 -3.24 -22.32
CA LYS A 165 0.85 -2.85 -22.24
C LYS A 165 -0.01 -4.11 -22.10
N PRO A 166 -1.11 -4.04 -21.32
CA PRO A 166 -2.08 -5.14 -21.29
C PRO A 166 -2.76 -5.27 -22.66
N LEU A 167 -3.17 -6.49 -23.01
CA LEU A 167 -3.94 -6.76 -24.23
C LEU A 167 -5.35 -6.18 -24.14
N PHE A 168 -5.94 -6.14 -22.94
CA PHE A 168 -7.29 -5.66 -22.72
C PHE A 168 -7.35 -4.62 -21.61
N THR A 169 -8.18 -3.61 -21.83
CA THR A 169 -8.51 -2.56 -20.87
C THR A 169 -10.02 -2.45 -20.75
N HIS A 170 -10.55 -2.37 -19.53
CA HIS A 170 -11.98 -2.24 -19.29
C HIS A 170 -12.26 -1.20 -18.21
N THR A 171 -13.11 -0.22 -18.50
CA THR A 171 -13.48 0.80 -17.51
C THR A 171 -14.79 0.40 -16.86
N VAL A 172 -14.74 0.18 -15.55
CA VAL A 172 -15.93 -0.04 -14.73
C VAL A 172 -16.62 1.29 -14.48
N MET A 173 -17.90 1.35 -14.82
CA MET A 173 -18.73 2.55 -14.67
C MET A 173 -19.59 2.47 -13.42
N ALA A 174 -19.86 3.60 -12.80
CA ALA A 174 -20.76 3.68 -11.65
C ALA A 174 -22.19 3.29 -12.08
N PRO A 175 -22.83 2.33 -11.39
CA PRO A 175 -24.19 1.89 -11.73
C PRO A 175 -25.27 2.80 -11.12
N GLN A 176 -24.93 3.57 -10.10
CA GLN A 176 -25.83 4.42 -9.33
C GLN A 176 -25.14 5.69 -8.86
N GLU A 177 -25.92 6.69 -8.46
CA GLU A 177 -25.39 7.93 -7.88
C GLU A 177 -25.18 7.82 -6.36
N GLY A 178 -24.26 8.64 -5.85
CA GLY A 178 -24.03 8.81 -4.42
C GLY A 178 -22.55 8.99 -4.08
N TYR A 179 -22.24 9.05 -2.79
CA TYR A 179 -20.88 9.03 -2.28
C TYR A 179 -20.41 7.59 -2.11
N ILE A 180 -19.17 7.29 -2.54
CA ILE A 180 -18.50 6.04 -2.18
C ILE A 180 -18.24 6.07 -0.68
N ALA A 181 -19.08 5.40 0.09
CA ALA A 181 -19.04 5.37 1.56
C ALA A 181 -17.87 4.55 2.09
N HIS A 182 -17.55 3.46 1.40
CA HIS A 182 -16.53 2.50 1.82
C HIS A 182 -16.02 1.69 0.61
N MET A 183 -14.72 1.36 0.62
CA MET A 183 -14.07 0.50 -0.35
C MET A 183 -13.45 -0.69 0.37
N ASN A 184 -13.93 -1.91 0.16
CA ASN A 184 -13.30 -3.08 0.76
C ASN A 184 -11.97 -3.39 0.05
N SER A 185 -10.86 -2.92 0.62
CA SER A 185 -9.52 -3.06 0.04
C SER A 185 -9.10 -4.52 -0.17
N GLU A 186 -9.54 -5.45 0.69
CA GLU A 186 -9.27 -6.88 0.52
C GLU A 186 -9.94 -7.43 -0.75
N LYS A 187 -11.22 -7.09 -0.99
CA LYS A 187 -11.93 -7.47 -2.21
C LYS A 187 -11.32 -6.81 -3.46
N ILE A 188 -10.88 -5.56 -3.36
CA ILE A 188 -10.19 -4.86 -4.46
C ILE A 188 -8.86 -5.55 -4.79
N GLY A 189 -8.07 -5.93 -3.77
CA GLY A 189 -6.86 -6.72 -3.96
C GLY A 189 -7.15 -8.07 -4.62
N ARG A 190 -8.23 -8.76 -4.22
CA ARG A 190 -8.68 -10.00 -4.87
C ARG A 190 -9.13 -9.79 -6.32
N CYS A 191 -9.75 -8.65 -6.63
CA CYS A 191 -10.07 -8.28 -8.00
C CYS A 191 -8.80 -8.14 -8.86
N ALA A 192 -7.74 -7.50 -8.34
CA ALA A 192 -6.45 -7.45 -9.03
C ALA A 192 -5.83 -8.85 -9.24
N VAL A 193 -5.91 -9.75 -8.25
CA VAL A 193 -5.48 -11.15 -8.41
C VAL A 193 -6.27 -11.84 -9.51
N LEU A 194 -7.60 -11.69 -9.52
CA LEU A 194 -8.48 -12.27 -10.54
C LEU A 194 -8.10 -11.76 -11.94
N LEU A 195 -7.79 -10.47 -12.08
CA LEU A 195 -7.30 -9.89 -13.35
C LEU A 195 -5.93 -10.44 -13.81
N GLY A 196 -5.19 -11.12 -12.92
CA GLY A 196 -3.88 -11.74 -13.21
C GLY A 196 -2.69 -11.09 -12.50
N ALA A 197 -2.92 -10.06 -11.67
CA ALA A 197 -1.84 -9.31 -11.01
C ALA A 197 -1.19 -10.06 -9.85
N GLY A 198 -1.74 -11.21 -9.45
CA GLY A 198 -1.21 -12.02 -8.37
C GLY A 198 -1.37 -13.50 -8.64
N ARG A 199 -1.06 -14.29 -7.60
CA ARG A 199 -1.08 -15.75 -7.67
C ARG A 199 -2.32 -16.29 -6.96
N GLU A 200 -3.08 -17.17 -7.61
CA GLU A 200 -4.11 -17.96 -6.91
C GLU A 200 -3.48 -19.18 -6.23
N LYS A 201 -2.49 -19.78 -6.90
CA LYS A 201 -1.66 -20.88 -6.41
C LYS A 201 -0.19 -20.48 -6.45
N LYS A 202 0.60 -21.07 -5.58
CA LYS A 202 2.02 -20.72 -5.35
C LYS A 202 2.87 -20.64 -6.63
N ASP A 203 2.58 -21.49 -7.62
CA ASP A 203 3.39 -21.63 -8.84
C ASP A 203 2.79 -20.90 -10.05
N ASP A 204 1.70 -20.14 -9.87
CA ASP A 204 1.08 -19.40 -10.97
C ASP A 204 2.01 -18.29 -11.49
N ALA A 205 1.99 -18.11 -12.82
CA ALA A 205 2.61 -16.96 -13.46
C ALA A 205 1.83 -15.68 -13.14
N ILE A 206 2.55 -14.58 -12.93
CA ILE A 206 1.95 -13.26 -12.70
C ILE A 206 1.99 -12.50 -14.02
N ASP A 207 0.84 -11.90 -14.38
CA ASP A 207 0.78 -10.88 -15.39
C ASP A 207 1.17 -9.53 -14.78
N LEU A 208 2.38 -9.06 -15.07
CA LEU A 208 2.88 -7.79 -14.54
C LEU A 208 2.11 -6.57 -15.07
N THR A 209 1.42 -6.72 -16.21
CA THR A 209 0.58 -5.66 -16.79
C THR A 209 -0.81 -5.62 -16.20
N ALA A 210 -1.23 -6.70 -15.54
CA ALA A 210 -2.55 -6.80 -14.93
C ALA A 210 -2.65 -5.98 -13.63
N GLY A 211 -3.89 -5.57 -13.33
CA GLY A 211 -4.23 -4.75 -12.17
C GLY A 211 -5.32 -3.76 -12.52
N MET A 212 -5.36 -2.65 -11.80
CA MET A 212 -6.29 -1.55 -12.05
C MET A 212 -5.71 -0.21 -11.65
N VAL A 213 -6.29 0.86 -12.20
CA VAL A 213 -6.13 2.23 -11.71
C VAL A 213 -7.51 2.76 -11.36
N LEU A 214 -7.65 3.23 -10.12
CA LEU A 214 -8.88 3.80 -9.58
C LEU A 214 -9.07 5.23 -10.10
N GLN A 215 -10.29 5.60 -10.48
CA GLN A 215 -10.67 6.99 -10.79
C GLN A 215 -11.55 7.63 -9.71
N ALA A 216 -12.15 6.81 -8.84
CA ALA A 216 -12.95 7.28 -7.71
C ALA A 216 -12.59 6.50 -6.44
N LYS A 217 -12.54 7.20 -5.31
CA LYS A 217 -12.17 6.66 -4.00
C LYS A 217 -13.24 6.97 -2.95
N THR A 218 -13.08 6.39 -1.76
CA THR A 218 -13.92 6.68 -0.59
C THR A 218 -14.09 8.19 -0.36
N GLY A 219 -15.34 8.64 -0.27
CA GLY A 219 -15.75 10.04 -0.09
C GLY A 219 -15.93 10.85 -1.37
N ASP A 220 -15.60 10.28 -2.53
CA ASP A 220 -15.91 10.90 -3.82
C ASP A 220 -17.39 10.67 -4.17
N TYR A 221 -17.99 11.65 -4.85
CA TYR A 221 -19.36 11.57 -5.36
C TYR A 221 -19.33 11.11 -6.82
N VAL A 222 -20.18 10.15 -7.16
CA VAL A 222 -20.29 9.58 -8.51
C VAL A 222 -21.73 9.60 -8.99
N LYS A 223 -21.92 9.63 -10.31
CA LYS A 223 -23.21 9.51 -11.01
C LYS A 223 -23.18 8.29 -11.94
N PRO A 224 -24.35 7.75 -12.34
CA PRO A 224 -24.41 6.68 -13.32
C PRO A 224 -23.59 7.01 -14.58
N GLY A 225 -22.67 6.13 -14.95
CA GLY A 225 -21.77 6.31 -16.09
C GLY A 225 -20.44 6.99 -15.79
N ASP A 226 -20.20 7.50 -14.57
CA ASP A 226 -18.89 8.00 -14.18
C ASP A 226 -17.88 6.83 -14.04
N PRO A 227 -16.60 7.02 -14.42
CA PRO A 227 -15.59 5.98 -14.30
C PRO A 227 -15.20 5.73 -12.84
N LEU A 228 -15.15 4.47 -12.43
CA LEU A 228 -14.75 4.06 -11.08
C LEU A 228 -13.32 3.49 -11.04
N ALA A 229 -13.01 2.58 -11.96
CA ALA A 229 -11.71 1.95 -12.13
C ALA A 229 -11.48 1.57 -13.59
N THR A 230 -10.24 1.61 -14.06
CA THR A 230 -9.81 0.96 -15.30
C THR A 230 -9.03 -0.30 -14.98
N PHE A 231 -9.54 -1.43 -15.43
CA PHE A 231 -8.90 -2.73 -15.34
C PHE A 231 -7.93 -2.97 -16.47
N TYR A 232 -6.85 -3.68 -16.17
CA TYR A 232 -5.83 -4.13 -17.08
C TYR A 232 -5.67 -5.64 -16.94
N THR A 233 -5.68 -6.35 -18.08
CA THR A 233 -5.47 -7.80 -18.09
C THR A 233 -5.05 -8.28 -19.49
N ASN A 234 -4.36 -9.41 -19.54
CA ASN A 234 -4.13 -10.16 -20.78
C ASN A 234 -5.18 -11.24 -21.07
N ASP A 235 -6.22 -11.36 -20.23
CA ASP A 235 -7.28 -12.35 -20.38
C ASP A 235 -8.66 -11.70 -20.19
N SER A 236 -9.32 -11.37 -21.30
CA SER A 236 -10.63 -10.71 -21.30
C SER A 236 -11.73 -11.53 -20.63
N THR A 237 -11.58 -12.85 -20.52
CA THR A 237 -12.59 -13.71 -19.90
C THR A 237 -12.75 -13.48 -18.41
N ARG A 238 -11.77 -12.83 -17.77
CA ARG A 238 -11.76 -12.53 -16.33
C ARG A 238 -12.48 -11.24 -15.96
N ILE A 239 -12.68 -10.35 -16.93
CA ILE A 239 -13.26 -9.01 -16.72
C ILE A 239 -14.63 -9.07 -16.03
N PRO A 240 -15.61 -9.90 -16.47
CA PRO A 240 -16.93 -9.90 -15.86
C PRO A 240 -16.92 -10.25 -14.37
N GLY A 241 -16.16 -11.28 -13.99
CA GLY A 241 -16.04 -11.68 -12.58
C GLY A 241 -15.27 -10.65 -11.73
N ALA A 242 -14.27 -10.00 -12.32
CA ALA A 242 -13.53 -8.91 -11.68
C ALA A 242 -14.42 -7.68 -11.43
N GLU A 243 -15.26 -7.32 -12.40
CA GLU A 243 -16.17 -6.18 -12.30
C GLU A 243 -17.26 -6.42 -11.24
N GLU A 244 -17.88 -7.61 -11.24
CA GLU A 244 -18.84 -8.00 -10.21
C GLU A 244 -18.23 -7.91 -8.81
N LEU A 245 -17.03 -8.47 -8.62
CA LEU A 245 -16.33 -8.44 -7.34
C LEU A 245 -15.94 -7.02 -6.91
N TYR A 246 -15.50 -6.18 -7.85
CA TYR A 246 -15.12 -4.79 -7.60
C TYR A 246 -16.34 -3.96 -7.19
N LEU A 247 -17.45 -4.04 -7.92
CA LEU A 247 -18.69 -3.34 -7.55
C LEU A 247 -19.21 -3.80 -6.18
N ALA A 248 -19.11 -5.10 -5.87
CA ALA A 248 -19.45 -5.65 -4.56
C ALA A 248 -18.45 -5.27 -3.43
N ALA A 249 -17.32 -4.63 -3.76
CA ALA A 249 -16.39 -4.05 -2.80
C ALA A 249 -16.77 -2.62 -2.41
N LEU A 250 -17.63 -1.96 -3.19
CA LEU A 250 -18.03 -0.58 -2.96
C LEU A 250 -19.37 -0.51 -2.23
N THR A 251 -19.43 0.35 -1.23
CA THR A 251 -20.69 0.80 -0.64
C THR A 251 -20.94 2.23 -1.10
N VAL A 252 -22.10 2.51 -1.69
CA VAL A 252 -22.50 3.87 -2.09
C VAL A 252 -23.70 4.31 -1.26
N GLN A 253 -23.69 5.56 -0.79
CA GLN A 253 -24.75 6.13 0.04
C GLN A 253 -25.02 7.60 -0.32
N ASN A 254 -26.15 8.14 0.12
CA ASN A 254 -26.53 9.53 -0.19
C ASN A 254 -25.73 10.57 0.61
N GLU A 255 -25.32 10.22 1.83
CA GLU A 255 -24.62 11.13 2.74
C GLU A 255 -23.10 11.02 2.57
N LYS A 256 -22.40 12.16 2.60
CA LYS A 256 -20.93 12.17 2.50
C LYS A 256 -20.33 11.48 3.72
N PRO A 257 -19.53 10.40 3.55
CA PRO A 257 -18.91 9.71 4.68
C PRO A 257 -17.86 10.57 5.36
N GLN A 258 -17.64 10.35 6.66
CA GLN A 258 -16.42 10.80 7.31
C GLN A 258 -15.26 9.93 6.85
N ARG A 259 -14.17 10.56 6.40
CA ARG A 259 -12.96 9.84 6.02
C ARG A 259 -12.17 9.47 7.28
N PRO A 260 -11.70 8.21 7.42
CA PRO A 260 -10.76 7.88 8.50
C PRO A 260 -9.47 8.69 8.35
N PRO A 261 -8.73 8.92 9.45
CA PRO A 261 -7.41 9.50 9.35
C PRO A 261 -6.48 8.53 8.62
N LEU A 262 -5.64 9.06 7.73
CA LEU A 262 -4.64 8.27 7.01
C LEU A 262 -3.59 7.65 7.96
N VAL A 263 -3.29 8.35 9.05
CA VAL A 263 -2.39 7.90 10.13
C VAL A 263 -3.14 8.02 11.45
N TYR A 264 -3.41 6.88 12.08
CA TYR A 264 -4.12 6.81 13.37
C TYR A 264 -3.23 7.19 14.55
N GLY A 265 -1.92 6.96 14.43
CA GLY A 265 -0.97 7.29 15.48
C GLY A 265 0.37 6.59 15.31
N ILE A 266 1.31 6.96 16.16
CA ILE A 266 2.68 6.43 16.16
C ILE A 266 2.99 5.90 17.56
N ILE A 267 3.41 4.65 17.64
CA ILE A 267 3.83 3.98 18.86
C ILE A 267 5.34 3.93 18.87
N THR A 268 5.93 4.49 19.92
CA THR A 268 7.37 4.42 20.21
C THR A 268 7.60 3.61 21.48
N LYS A 269 8.88 3.40 21.82
CA LYS A 269 9.24 2.87 23.13
C LYS A 269 8.57 3.72 24.22
N GLN A 270 7.78 3.08 25.08
CA GLN A 270 7.33 3.71 26.33
C GLN A 270 8.53 3.73 27.28
N GLU A 271 8.79 4.89 27.90
CA GLU A 271 9.81 5.04 28.94
C GLU A 271 9.53 4.12 30.14
#